data_AF-A0A7S4QGT0-F1
#
_entry.id   AF-A0A7S4QGT0-F1
#
_cell.length_a   1.000
_cell.length_b   1.000
_cell.length_c   1.000
_cell.angle_alpha   90.00
_cell.angle_beta   90.00
_cell.angle_gamma   90.00
#
_symmetry.space_group_name_H-M   'P 1'
#
loop_
_entity.id
_entity.type
_entity.pdbx_description
1 polymer ?
#
loop_
_entity_poly.entity_id
_entity_poly.type
_entity_poly.pdbx_seq_one_letter_code
_entity_poly.pdbx_strand_id
1 'polypeptide(L)'
;RFVGGPAFSAALSASPTQGTVDDPLDVSLRALDSYGNLAAAATEAVEVVLTGTQVSGGGTVSFVAGRATASISSQRVQTVQVGLRNVGDGLDVSATLSLDF
;
A
#
# COMPACT_ATOMS: atom_id res chain seq x y z
N ARG A 1 25.06 -7.08 8.78
CA ARG A 1 23.59 -6.99 8.61
C ARG A 1 23.38 -6.48 7.19
N PHE A 2 22.95 -7.33 6.26
CA PHE A 2 22.71 -6.89 4.88
C PHE A 2 21.48 -5.97 4.90
N VAL A 3 21.71 -4.69 4.66
CA VAL A 3 20.62 -3.75 4.39
C VAL A 3 20.20 -4.03 2.95
N GLY A 4 18.91 -4.25 2.70
CA GLY A 4 18.39 -4.45 1.35
C GLY A 4 18.85 -3.33 0.41
N GLY A 5 18.97 -3.64 -0.87
CA GLY A 5 19.37 -2.67 -1.89
C GLY A 5 18.41 -1.47 -1.99
N PRO A 6 18.66 -0.53 -2.92
CA PRO A 6 17.70 0.54 -3.20
C PRO A 6 16.32 -0.05 -3.50
N ALA A 7 15.27 0.69 -3.13
CA ALA A 7 13.91 0.28 -3.41
C ALA A 7 13.70 0.17 -4.93
N PHE A 8 13.08 -0.93 -5.35
CA PHE A 8 12.77 -1.24 -6.74
C PHE A 8 11.27 -1.39 -6.96
N SER A 9 10.54 -1.98 -6.01
CA SER A 9 9.10 -2.17 -6.09
C SER A 9 8.39 -1.90 -4.77
N ALA A 10 7.09 -1.62 -4.81
CA ALA A 10 6.22 -1.59 -3.65
C ALA A 10 5.26 -2.78 -3.67
N ALA A 11 5.11 -3.45 -2.52
CA ALA A 11 4.16 -4.53 -2.31
C ALA A 11 3.04 -4.11 -1.35
N LEU A 12 1.82 -4.59 -1.60
CA LEU A 12 0.64 -4.41 -0.75
C LEU A 12 0.26 -5.71 -0.06
N SER A 13 -0.20 -5.62 1.19
CA SER A 13 -0.76 -6.75 1.92
C SER A 13 -1.71 -6.28 3.02
N ALA A 14 -2.82 -7.00 3.23
CA ALA A 14 -3.69 -6.82 4.38
C ALA A 14 -4.02 -8.21 4.98
N SER A 15 -4.25 -8.26 6.28
CA SER A 15 -4.68 -9.48 6.98
C SER A 15 -5.52 -9.07 8.19
N PRO A 16 -6.86 -9.17 8.10
CA PRO A 16 -7.65 -9.78 7.02
C PRO A 16 -7.72 -8.92 5.75
N THR A 17 -8.23 -9.48 4.65
CA THR A 17 -8.67 -8.72 3.44
C THR A 17 -10.19 -8.51 3.41
N GLN A 18 -10.90 -9.07 4.37
CA GLN A 18 -12.34 -8.91 4.57
C GLN A 18 -12.59 -8.16 5.87
N GLY A 19 -13.35 -7.07 5.77
CA GLY A 19 -13.82 -6.26 6.88
C GLY A 19 -15.33 -6.13 6.85
N THR A 20 -15.81 -5.10 7.52
CA THR A 20 -17.20 -4.69 7.61
C THR A 20 -17.33 -3.24 7.17
N VAL A 21 -18.50 -2.87 6.67
CA VAL A 21 -18.83 -1.46 6.43
C VAL A 21 -18.58 -0.62 7.67
N ASP A 22 -18.10 0.60 7.46
CA ASP A 22 -17.73 1.59 8.47
C ASP A 22 -16.56 1.21 9.39
N ASP A 23 -16.01 0.00 9.27
CA ASP A 23 -14.82 -0.44 10.00
C ASP A 23 -13.56 -0.36 9.10
N PRO A 24 -12.52 0.37 9.52
CA PRO A 24 -11.28 0.47 8.75
C PRO A 24 -10.50 -0.84 8.67
N LEU A 25 -9.83 -1.05 7.55
CA LEU A 25 -8.90 -2.14 7.32
C LEU A 25 -7.51 -1.62 6.98
N ASP A 26 -6.50 -2.10 7.72
CA ASP A 26 -5.12 -1.66 7.55
C ASP A 26 -4.42 -2.41 6.42
N VAL A 27 -3.97 -1.65 5.43
CA VAL A 27 -3.11 -2.12 4.34
C VAL A 27 -1.66 -1.79 4.68
N SER A 28 -0.82 -2.81 4.74
CA SER A 28 0.62 -2.67 4.86
C SER A 28 1.27 -2.55 3.48
N LEU A 29 2.08 -1.52 3.32
CA LEU A 29 2.93 -1.29 2.17
C LEU A 29 4.37 -1.62 2.53
N ARG A 30 5.09 -2.28 1.62
CA ARG A 30 6.51 -2.63 1.79
C ARG A 30 7.29 -2.25 0.55
N ALA A 31 8.33 -1.43 0.71
CA ALA A 31 9.32 -1.21 -0.34
C ALA A 31 10.29 -2.39 -0.39
N LEU A 32 10.46 -2.98 -1.56
CA LEU A 32 11.31 -4.13 -1.80
C LEU A 32 12.44 -3.77 -2.76
N ASP A 33 13.63 -4.34 -2.57
CA ASP A 33 14.72 -4.26 -3.52
C ASP A 33 14.48 -5.18 -4.74
N SER A 34 15.39 -5.14 -5.73
CA SER A 34 15.28 -5.95 -6.96
C SER A 34 15.37 -7.47 -6.72
N TYR A 35 15.69 -7.90 -5.51
CA TYR A 35 15.74 -9.31 -5.11
C TYR A 35 14.56 -9.69 -4.20
N GLY A 36 13.60 -8.78 -3.98
CA GLY A 36 12.42 -9.00 -3.14
C GLY A 36 12.66 -8.86 -1.63
N ASN A 37 13.82 -8.37 -1.20
CA ASN A 37 14.09 -8.12 0.21
C ASN A 37 13.54 -6.75 0.62
N LEU A 38 13.25 -6.55 1.91
CA LEU A 38 12.82 -5.25 2.40
C LEU A 38 13.93 -4.19 2.22
N ALA A 39 13.63 -3.15 1.45
CA ALA A 39 14.49 -1.99 1.27
C ALA A 39 14.36 -1.06 2.49
N ALA A 40 15.02 -1.43 3.60
CA ALA A 40 14.88 -0.74 4.89
C ALA A 40 15.41 0.72 4.89
N ALA A 41 16.11 1.15 3.84
CA ALA A 41 16.55 2.54 3.66
C ALA A 41 15.53 3.38 2.88
N ALA A 42 14.45 2.80 2.35
CA ALA A 42 13.49 3.50 1.52
C ALA A 42 12.68 4.51 2.34
N THR A 43 12.70 5.76 1.88
CA THR A 43 11.95 6.91 2.42
C THR A 43 11.04 7.55 1.38
N GLU A 44 10.97 6.96 0.19
CA GLU A 44 10.17 7.48 -0.91
C GLU A 44 8.68 7.49 -0.58
N ALA A 45 7.91 8.24 -1.35
CA ALA A 45 6.47 8.31 -1.20
C ALA A 45 5.76 7.61 -2.37
N VAL A 46 4.58 7.07 -2.09
CA VAL A 46 3.67 6.52 -3.09
C VAL A 46 2.28 7.02 -2.81
N GLU A 47 1.47 7.16 -3.85
CA GLU A 47 0.06 7.52 -3.69
C GLU A 47 -0.80 6.27 -3.71
N VAL A 48 -1.55 6.04 -2.64
CA VAL A 48 -2.57 4.98 -2.56
C VAL A 48 -3.79 5.42 -3.33
N VAL A 49 -4.12 4.70 -4.39
CA VAL A 49 -5.29 4.95 -5.23
C VAL A 49 -6.34 3.89 -4.94
N LEU A 50 -7.58 4.32 -4.76
CA LEU A 50 -8.70 3.45 -4.42
C LEU A 50 -9.78 3.53 -5.48
N THR A 51 -10.45 2.41 -5.75
CA THR A 51 -11.67 2.38 -6.56
C THR A 51 -12.91 2.17 -5.69
N GLY A 52 -14.06 2.70 -6.12
CA GLY A 52 -15.33 2.50 -5.43
C GLY A 52 -15.98 3.82 -5.05
N THR A 53 -17.11 3.75 -4.36
CA THR A 53 -17.86 4.93 -3.90
C THR A 53 -17.92 4.96 -2.38
N GLN A 54 -17.87 6.14 -1.76
CA GLN A 54 -17.82 6.29 -0.30
C GLN A 54 -16.69 5.45 0.35
N VAL A 55 -15.51 5.50 -0.27
CA VAL A 55 -14.27 4.90 0.22
C VAL A 55 -13.33 6.01 0.67
N SER A 56 -12.61 5.81 1.76
CA SER A 56 -11.58 6.73 2.27
C SER A 56 -10.29 5.99 2.64
N GLY A 57 -9.22 6.73 2.93
CA GLY A 57 -7.90 6.16 3.26
C GLY A 57 -6.87 6.16 2.12
N GLY A 58 -7.24 6.68 0.95
CA GLY A 58 -6.30 6.90 -0.16
C GLY A 58 -5.43 8.15 0.07
N GLY A 59 -4.46 8.35 -0.81
CA GLY A 59 -3.55 9.51 -0.80
C GLY A 59 -2.08 9.16 -0.65
N THR A 60 -1.24 10.18 -0.56
CA THR A 60 0.22 10.02 -0.50
C THR A 60 0.68 9.50 0.87
N VAL A 61 1.42 8.40 0.86
CA VAL A 61 2.07 7.81 2.04
C VAL A 61 3.57 7.70 1.79
N SER A 62 4.36 8.07 2.79
CA SER A 62 5.82 7.95 2.75
C SER A 62 6.27 6.69 3.48
N PHE A 63 7.25 5.99 2.92
CA PHE A 63 7.89 4.87 3.60
C PHE A 63 8.74 5.36 4.77
N VAL A 64 8.67 4.63 5.88
CA VAL A 64 9.57 4.76 7.03
C VAL A 64 10.24 3.41 7.24
N ALA A 65 11.54 3.36 7.03
CA ALA A 65 12.32 2.13 7.03
C ALA A 65 11.76 1.06 6.05
N GLY A 66 11.32 1.49 4.86
CA GLY A 66 10.74 0.62 3.84
C GLY A 66 9.33 0.10 4.13
N ARG A 67 8.63 0.68 5.10
CA ARG A 67 7.26 0.29 5.48
C ARG A 67 6.36 1.51 5.54
N ALA A 68 5.11 1.34 5.11
CA ALA A 68 4.06 2.31 5.32
C ALA A 68 2.74 1.57 5.57
N THR A 69 1.76 2.27 6.10
CA THR A 69 0.42 1.73 6.37
C THR A 69 -0.62 2.73 5.90
N ALA A 70 -1.68 2.24 5.28
CA ALA A 70 -2.85 3.01 4.91
C ALA A 70 -4.10 2.33 5.48
N SER A 71 -4.88 3.07 6.26
CA SER A 71 -6.14 2.58 6.82
C SER A 71 -7.27 2.92 5.85
N ILE A 72 -7.84 1.90 5.22
CA ILE A 72 -8.87 2.04 4.19
C ILE A 72 -10.23 1.75 4.81
N SER A 73 -11.24 2.57 4.54
CA SER A 73 -12.61 2.32 5.03
C SER A 73 -13.64 2.54 3.93
N SER A 74 -14.76 1.85 4.05
CA SER A 74 -15.90 2.04 3.15
C SER A 74 -17.22 2.07 3.90
N GLN A 75 -18.14 2.94 3.48
CA GLN A 75 -19.50 3.04 4.05
C GLN A 75 -20.53 2.16 3.32
N ARG A 76 -20.06 1.27 2.43
CA ARG A 76 -20.90 0.39 1.61
C ARG A 76 -20.26 -0.97 1.48
N VAL A 77 -21.12 -1.99 1.38
CA VAL A 77 -20.68 -3.34 1.03
C VAL A 77 -20.20 -3.33 -0.42
N GLN A 78 -18.90 -3.51 -0.62
CA GLN A 78 -18.28 -3.54 -1.95
C GLN A 78 -16.85 -4.06 -1.89
N THR A 79 -16.35 -4.48 -3.05
CA THR A 79 -14.93 -4.74 -3.24
C THR A 79 -14.23 -3.44 -3.63
N VAL A 80 -13.29 -3.00 -2.79
CA VAL A 80 -12.40 -1.86 -3.04
C VAL A 80 -11.09 -2.39 -3.62
N GLN A 81 -10.70 -1.92 -4.82
CA GLN A 81 -9.35 -2.15 -5.33
C GLN A 81 -8.43 -1.06 -4.81
N VAL A 82 -7.35 -1.50 -4.16
CA VAL A 82 -6.23 -0.68 -3.70
C VAL A 82 -5.10 -0.85 -4.70
N GLY A 83 -4.65 0.25 -5.28
CA GLY A 83 -3.48 0.32 -6.14
C GLY A 83 -2.51 1.38 -5.66
N LEU A 84 -1.34 1.43 -6.30
CA LEU A 84 -0.33 2.43 -6.04
C LEU A 84 -0.06 3.27 -7.29
N ARG A 85 0.21 4.55 -7.09
CA ARG A 85 0.71 5.46 -8.11
C ARG A 85 2.05 6.03 -7.69
N ASN A 86 2.98 6.04 -8.64
CA ASN A 86 4.31 6.60 -8.47
C ASN A 86 4.21 8.14 -8.42
N VAL A 87 4.95 8.78 -7.51
CA VAL A 87 4.96 10.25 -7.34
C VAL A 87 6.27 10.91 -7.79
N GLY A 88 7.16 10.18 -8.46
CA GLY A 88 8.38 10.69 -9.12
C GLY A 88 9.66 9.90 -8.87
N ASP A 89 9.63 8.80 -8.12
CA ASP A 89 10.80 8.06 -7.63
C ASP A 89 11.21 6.86 -8.50
N GLY A 90 10.42 6.52 -9.54
CA GLY A 90 10.70 5.39 -10.43
C GLY A 90 10.45 4.01 -9.81
N LEU A 91 9.90 3.94 -8.60
CA LEU A 91 9.46 2.70 -7.96
C LEU A 91 8.37 1.99 -8.78
N ASP A 92 8.51 0.67 -8.94
CA ASP A 92 7.45 -0.17 -9.50
C ASP A 92 6.28 -0.24 -8.53
N VAL A 93 5.16 0.35 -8.94
CA VAL A 93 3.90 0.49 -8.19
C VAL A 93 2.79 -0.37 -8.78
N SER A 94 3.13 -1.41 -9.54
CA SER A 94 2.16 -2.31 -10.18
C SER A 94 1.35 -3.18 -9.20
N ALA A 95 1.68 -3.16 -7.90
CA ALA A 95 0.97 -3.92 -6.90
C ALA A 95 -0.48 -3.44 -6.71
N THR A 96 -1.39 -4.40 -6.67
CA THR A 96 -2.81 -4.19 -6.39
C THR A 96 -3.27 -5.15 -5.29
N LEU A 97 -4.25 -4.72 -4.49
CA LEU A 97 -4.88 -5.52 -3.44
C LEU A 97 -6.39 -5.29 -3.45
N SER A 98 -7.17 -6.35 -3.33
CA SER A 98 -8.62 -6.25 -3.19
C SER A 98 -9.01 -6.38 -1.72
N LEU A 99 -9.84 -5.45 -1.25
CA LEU A 99 -10.45 -5.48 0.09
C LEU A 99 -11.96 -5.59 -0.06
N ASP A 100 -12.58 -6.47 0.70
CA ASP A 100 -14.03 -6.62 0.74
C ASP A 100 -14.57 -6.04 2.06
N PHE A 101 -15.45 -5.04 1.95
CA PHE A 101 -16.15 -4.41 3.07
C PHE A 101 -17.63 -4.76 3.07
#